data_AF-A0A6A7KE74-F1
#
_entry.id   AF-A0A6A7KE74-F1
#
_cell.length_a   1.000
_cell.length_b   1.000
_cell.length_c   1.000
_cell.angle_alpha   90.00
_cell.angle_beta   90.00
_cell.angle_gamma   90.00
#
_symmetry.space_group_name_H-M   'P 1'
#
loop_
_entity.id
_entity.type
_entity.pdbx_description
1 polymer ?
#
loop_
_entity_poly.entity_id
_entity_poly.type
_entity_poly.pdbx_seq_one_letter_code
_entity_poly.pdbx_strand_id
1 'polypeptide(L)' 'MVSEVIRLTGVSKSFKSFGDVEVLRCIDLSIREGEFVVIAGENGSGKTTLKENLNVSYGFRT' A
#
# COMPACT_ATOMS: atom_id res chain seq x y z
N MET A 1 2.39 -23.96 -2.52
CA MET A 1 1.89 -22.75 -3.21
C MET A 1 2.14 -21.57 -2.29
N VAL A 2 2.73 -20.47 -2.77
CA VAL A 2 2.96 -19.28 -1.95
C VAL A 2 1.66 -18.46 -1.92
N SER A 3 1.16 -18.13 -0.73
CA SER A 3 -0.09 -17.38 -0.56
C SER A 3 0.16 -15.86 -0.70
N GLU A 4 -0.81 -15.12 -1.25
CA GLU A 4 -0.80 -13.65 -1.18
C GLU A 4 -1.34 -13.23 0.20
N VAL A 5 -0.57 -12.41 0.93
CA VAL A 5 -0.91 -11.96 2.29
C VAL A 5 -1.38 -10.52 2.32
N ILE A 6 -0.98 -9.71 1.32
CA ILE A 6 -1.42 -8.32 1.17
C ILE A 6 -1.72 -8.05 -0.30
N ARG A 7 -2.86 -7.40 -0.57
CA ARG A 7 -3.25 -6.95 -1.90
C ARG A 7 -3.88 -5.57 -1.87
N LEU A 8 -3.29 -4.64 -2.62
CA LEU A 8 -3.84 -3.33 -2.94
C LEU A 8 -4.20 -3.30 -4.42
N THR A 9 -5.34 -2.70 -4.74
CA THR A 9 -5.77 -2.55 -6.13
C THR A 9 -6.37 -1.16 -6.34
N GLY A 10 -5.78 -0.40 -7.26
CA GLY A 10 -6.25 0.94 -7.63
C GLY A 10 -6.25 1.95 -6.47
N VAL A 11 -5.38 1.80 -5.47
CA VAL A 11 -5.40 2.66 -4.28
C VAL A 11 -4.99 4.08 -4.65
N SER A 12 -5.89 5.02 -4.42
CA SER A 12 -5.68 6.45 -4.66
C SER A 12 -6.03 7.24 -3.40
N LYS A 13 -5.26 8.29 -3.11
CA LYS A 13 -5.44 9.09 -1.89
C LYS A 13 -5.04 10.53 -2.13
N SER A 14 -5.95 11.44 -1.80
CA SER A 14 -5.72 12.88 -1.85
C SER A 14 -5.92 13.52 -0.47
N PHE A 15 -5.15 14.57 -0.20
CA PHE A 15 -5.28 15.37 1.02
C PHE A 15 -5.67 16.80 0.68
N LYS A 16 -6.74 17.28 1.32
CA LYS A 16 -7.25 18.65 1.11
C LYS A 16 -6.43 19.71 1.84
N SER A 17 -5.72 19.32 2.90
CA SER A 17 -5.00 20.25 3.79
C SER A 17 -3.85 21.00 3.12
N PHE A 18 -3.42 20.59 1.92
CA PHE A 18 -2.33 21.21 1.17
C PHE A 18 -2.73 21.63 -0.25
N GLY A 19 -4.04 21.84 -0.49
CA GLY A 19 -4.59 22.16 -1.81
C GLY A 19 -4.68 20.91 -2.67
N ASP A 20 -5.78 20.15 -2.54
CA ASP A 20 -6.12 18.92 -3.27
C ASP A 20 -4.91 18.17 -3.87
N VAL A 21 -3.98 17.77 -3.00
CA VAL A 21 -2.77 17.06 -3.43
C VAL A 21 -3.09 15.58 -3.50
N GLU A 22 -3.02 15.02 -4.70
CA GLU A 22 -3.08 13.58 -4.92
C GLU A 22 -1.72 12.93 -4.61
N VAL A 23 -1.67 12.20 -3.50
CA VAL A 23 -0.46 11.59 -2.92
C VAL A 23 -0.26 10.15 -3.38
N LEU A 24 -1.34 9.37 -3.51
CA LEU A 24 -1.32 8.03 -4.12
C LEU A 24 -2.18 8.05 -5.37
N ARG A 25 -1.67 7.46 -6.46
CA ARG A 25 -2.30 7.50 -7.80
C ARG A 25 -2.40 6.08 -8.35
N CYS A 26 -3.57 5.48 -8.22
CA CYS A 26 -3.89 4.14 -8.76
C CYS A 26 -2.80 3.08 -8.47
N ILE A 27 -2.45 2.89 -7.20
CA ILE A 27 -1.40 1.96 -6.80
C ILE A 27 -1.94 0.53 -6.72
N ASP A 28 -1.30 -0.37 -7.45
CA ASP A 28 -1.46 -1.82 -7.36
C ASP A 28 -0.22 -2.43 -6.67
N LEU A 29 -0.43 -3.26 -5.65
CA LEU A 29 0.64 -3.93 -4.91
C LEU A 29 0.17 -5.29 -4.42
N SER A 30 0.97 -6.32 -4.64
CA SER A 30 0.76 -7.67 -4.10
C SER A 30 2.00 -8.09 -3.33
N ILE A 31 1.83 -8.57 -2.10
CA ILE A 31 2.92 -9.14 -1.30
C ILE A 31 2.57 -10.58 -0.97
N ARG A 32 3.49 -11.48 -1.26
CA ARG A 32 3.38 -12.91 -0.96
C ARG A 32 4.00 -13.24 0.39
N GLU A 33 3.57 -14.37 0.93
CA GLU A 33 4.15 -14.93 2.13
C GLU A 33 5.67 -15.14 1.98
N GLY A 34 6.43 -14.65 2.96
CA GLY A 34 7.90 -14.72 2.95
C GLY A 34 8.61 -13.63 2.16
N GLU A 35 7.90 -12.73 1.47
CA GLU A 35 8.54 -11.61 0.79
C GLU A 35 8.91 -10.48 1.77
N PHE A 36 10.14 -9.98 1.64
CA PHE A 36 10.59 -8.77 2.30
C PHE A 36 10.54 -7.62 1.31
N VAL A 37 9.72 -6.61 1.59
CA VAL A 37 9.46 -5.48 0.68
C VAL A 37 9.91 -4.18 1.33
N VAL A 38 10.63 -3.36 0.56
CA VAL A 38 11.05 -2.02 0.95
C VAL A 38 10.30 -0.98 0.11
N ILE A 39 9.64 -0.04 0.77
CA ILE A 39 9.03 1.13 0.11
C ILE A 39 10.04 2.28 0.18
N ALA A 40 10.60 2.66 -0.99
CA ALA A 40 11.60 3.72 -1.11
C ALA A 40 11.10 4.87 -2.00
N GLY A 41 11.71 6.05 -1.85
CA GLY A 41 11.33 7.28 -2.57
C GLY A 41 11.67 8.54 -1.78
N GLU A 42 11.52 9.71 -2.39
CA GLU A 42 11.86 11.01 -1.80
C GLU A 42 10.90 11.42 -0.65
N ASN A 43 11.33 12.37 0.18
CA ASN A 43 10.46 12.93 1.21
C ASN A 43 9.20 13.54 0.57
N GLY A 44 8.02 13.20 1.10
CA GLY A 44 6.74 13.63 0.54
C GLY A 44 6.17 12.73 -0.56
N SER A 45 6.88 11.68 -1.01
CA SER A 45 6.41 10.78 -2.09
C SER A 45 5.24 9.85 -1.73
N GLY A 46 4.63 9.99 -0.54
CA GLY A 46 3.48 9.18 -0.12
C GLY A 46 3.79 7.82 0.51
N LYS A 47 5.05 7.51 0.87
CA LYS A 47 5.41 6.20 1.47
C LYS A 47 4.65 5.87 2.76
N THR A 48 4.58 6.83 3.69
CA THR A 48 3.83 6.65 4.95
C THR A 48 2.34 6.48 4.67
N THR A 49 1.81 7.25 3.73
CA THR A 49 0.42 7.13 3.26
C THR A 49 0.17 5.75 2.66
N LEU A 50 1.07 5.23 1.83
CA LEU A 50 0.95 3.88 1.26
C LEU A 50 0.95 2.81 2.37
N LYS A 51 1.84 2.95 3.36
CA LYS A 51 1.92 2.04 4.51
C LYS A 51 0.62 1.96 5.30
N GLU A 52 -0.06 3.10 5.52
CA GLU A 52 -1.33 3.16 6.23
C GLU A 52 -2.49 2.47 5.49
N ASN A 53 -2.38 2.32 4.17
CA ASN A 53 -3.39 1.65 3.35
C ASN A 53 -3.13 0.15 3.18
N LEU A 54 -2.04 -0.38 3.76
CA LEU A 54 -1.78 -1.83 3.79
C LEU A 54 -2.75 -2.49 4.78
N ASN A 55 -3.93 -2.87 4.31
CA ASN A 55 -4.78 -3.80 5.05
C ASN A 55 -4.14 -5.18 5.02
N VAL A 56 -3.71 -5.66 6.18
CA VAL A 56 -3.22 -7.03 6.35
C VAL A 56 -4.43 -7.93 6.55
N SER A 57 -4.78 -8.73 5.54
CA SER A 57 -5.80 -9.76 5.69
C SER A 57 -5.15 -11.05 6.19
N TYR A 58 -5.16 -11.28 7.51
CA TYR A 58 -4.85 -12.60 8.05
C TYR A 58 -6.02 -13.54 7.79
N GLY A 59 -5.91 -14.36 6.74
CA GLY A 59 -6.81 -15.48 6.49
C GLY A 59 -6.25 -16.77 7.07
N PHE A 60 -6.39 -17.01 8.37
CA PHE A 60 -6.32 -18.38 8.89
C PHE A 60 -7.66 -19.08 8.55
N ARG A 61 -7.68 -19.84 7.46
CA ARG A 61 -8.72 -20.85 7.23
C ARG A 61 -8.24 -22.16 7.86
N THR A 62 -8.97 -22.61 8.88
CA THR A 62 -8.86 -23.94 9.49
C THR A 62 -9.11 -25.04 8.48
#